data_AF-A0A9P9DV10-F1
#
_entry.id   AF-A0A9P9DV10-F1
#
_cell.length_a   1.000
_cell.length_b   1.000
_cell.length_c   1.000
_cell.angle_alpha   90.00
_cell.angle_beta   90.00
_cell.angle_gamma   90.00
#
_symmetry.space_group_name_H-M   'P 1'
#
loop_
_entity.id
_entity.type
_entity.pdbx_description
1 polymer ?
#
loop_
_entity_poly.entity_id
_entity_poly.type
_entity_poly.pdbx_seq_one_letter_code
_entity_poly.pdbx_strand_id
1 'polypeptide(L)'
;MASLTGLPTELRQRILSIALSRVKDINMQPPRCLINLLHINHRLRLDMGPVLDLWNPIHHISSPKLLPSFRPWIFTIDGIPVQPKGGRMCIDVFCDVKEDNTAWPCYSVDESHSTYALVAAAWSNAVPLLPTEIKELYVDITPILARRRREHRLIIGKFLRHRRVLEFVSSHFEEIMELLSILQRRYQGTVPIFLTGLLSTKSRSFVERISAVDGLEFRGTWFTQEDSHWPDIQEALKYVAPPPKGKAKTGGVVNPLAYLRNLIKWSDGTKWMYAKLVDMGEFENVVMDLRLLGEFRNDTERLTLSISPASPSRRALQHKIAKDLGLETRSGGEGDGRYIILSRKPLVVPAAKC
;
A
#
# COMPACT_ATOMS: atom_id res chain seq x y z
N MET A 1 25.03 -24.71 5.02
CA MET A 1 23.80 -23.89 4.95
C MET A 1 22.68 -24.76 4.41
N ALA A 2 21.50 -24.77 5.04
CA ALA A 2 20.34 -25.48 4.51
C ALA A 2 19.81 -24.74 3.27
N SER A 3 19.70 -25.41 2.13
CA SER A 3 19.09 -24.87 0.91
C SER A 3 17.62 -25.27 0.83
N LEU A 4 16.79 -24.44 0.18
CA LEU A 4 15.36 -24.74 -0.04
C LEU A 4 15.16 -26.12 -0.69
N THR A 5 16.02 -26.50 -1.64
CA THR A 5 15.96 -27.78 -2.36
C THR A 5 16.35 -28.99 -1.51
N GLY A 6 17.00 -28.78 -0.36
CA GLY A 6 17.38 -29.82 0.60
C GLY A 6 16.31 -30.12 1.65
N LEU A 7 15.24 -29.31 1.74
CA LEU A 7 14.14 -29.52 2.69
C LEU A 7 13.21 -30.66 2.24
N PRO A 8 12.43 -31.30 3.15
CA PRO A 8 11.36 -32.23 2.79
C PRO A 8 10.31 -31.59 1.86
N THR A 9 9.68 -32.40 1.00
CA THR A 9 8.75 -31.92 -0.03
C THR A 9 7.58 -31.12 0.55
N GLU A 10 7.01 -31.59 1.65
CA GLU A 10 5.88 -30.95 2.34
C GLU A 10 6.28 -29.56 2.85
N LEU A 11 7.49 -29.42 3.37
CA LEU A 11 8.01 -28.14 3.86
C LEU A 11 8.30 -27.19 2.70
N ARG A 12 8.87 -27.68 1.59
CA ARG A 12 9.07 -26.89 0.36
C ARG A 12 7.74 -26.38 -0.18
N GLN A 13 6.75 -27.24 -0.32
CA GLN A 13 5.41 -26.87 -0.79
C GLN A 13 4.74 -25.83 0.11
N ARG A 14 4.87 -25.96 1.43
CA ARG A 14 4.38 -24.93 2.37
C ARG A 14 5.07 -23.59 2.17
N ILE A 15 6.41 -23.57 2.07
CA ILE A 15 7.16 -22.33 1.81
C ILE A 15 6.74 -21.69 0.48
N LEU A 16 6.62 -22.50 -0.57
CA LEU A 16 6.19 -22.05 -1.89
C LEU A 16 4.76 -21.49 -1.87
N SER A 17 3.85 -22.12 -1.11
CA SER A 17 2.47 -21.63 -0.97
C SER A 17 2.39 -20.25 -0.32
N ILE A 18 3.32 -19.91 0.58
CA ILE A 18 3.41 -18.58 1.22
C ILE A 18 3.84 -17.50 0.21
N ALA A 19 4.61 -17.88 -0.82
CA ALA A 19 5.04 -16.96 -1.87
C ALA A 19 3.92 -16.63 -2.88
N LEU A 20 2.83 -17.39 -2.90
CA LEU A 20 1.69 -17.12 -3.77
C LEU A 20 0.81 -16.00 -3.23
N SER A 21 0.42 -15.09 -4.11
CA SER A 21 -0.53 -14.02 -3.76
C SER A 21 -1.88 -14.61 -3.37
N ARG A 22 -2.58 -13.99 -2.42
CA ARG A 22 -3.97 -14.34 -2.09
C ARG A 22 -4.98 -13.75 -3.07
N VAL A 23 -4.56 -12.76 -3.86
CA VAL A 23 -5.40 -12.02 -4.80
C VAL A 23 -4.78 -12.07 -6.20
N LYS A 24 -5.62 -12.27 -7.21
CA LYS A 24 -5.26 -12.30 -8.62
C LYS A 24 -6.18 -11.36 -9.39
N ASP A 25 -5.65 -10.32 -10.03
CA ASP A 25 -6.40 -9.55 -11.01
C ASP A 25 -6.58 -10.38 -12.29
N ILE A 26 -7.81 -10.47 -12.82
CA ILE A 26 -8.13 -11.37 -13.92
C ILE A 26 -7.40 -11.07 -15.24
N ASN A 27 -6.98 -9.83 -15.45
CA ASN A 27 -6.27 -9.39 -16.65
C ASN A 27 -4.76 -9.27 -16.46
N MET A 28 -4.27 -9.49 -15.24
CA MET A 28 -2.83 -9.43 -15.03
C MET A 28 -2.19 -10.74 -15.47
N GLN A 29 -0.99 -10.62 -16.03
CA GLN A 29 -0.14 -11.79 -16.21
C GLN A 29 0.28 -12.34 -14.84
N PRO A 30 0.60 -13.64 -14.75
CA PRO A 30 1.19 -14.21 -13.56
C PRO A 30 2.39 -13.37 -13.09
N PRO A 31 2.50 -13.07 -11.78
CA PRO A 31 3.62 -12.31 -11.26
C PRO A 31 4.95 -12.95 -11.67
N ARG A 32 5.94 -12.11 -12.03
CA ARG A 32 7.28 -12.61 -12.39
C ARG A 32 7.89 -13.50 -11.32
N CYS A 33 7.60 -13.26 -10.04
CA CYS A 33 8.05 -14.14 -8.96
C CYS A 33 7.51 -15.57 -9.10
N LEU A 34 6.23 -15.74 -9.45
CA LEU A 34 5.63 -17.04 -9.71
C LEU A 34 6.26 -17.71 -10.93
N ILE A 35 6.41 -16.96 -12.03
CA ILE A 35 7.09 -17.46 -13.24
C ILE A 35 8.51 -17.91 -12.90
N ASN A 36 9.28 -17.09 -12.17
CA ASN A 36 10.63 -17.45 -11.75
C ASN A 36 10.65 -18.75 -10.94
N LEU A 37 9.71 -18.97 -10.01
CA LEU A 37 9.62 -20.23 -9.25
C LEU A 37 9.44 -21.45 -10.18
N LEU A 38 8.70 -21.31 -11.27
CA LEU A 38 8.50 -22.36 -12.27
C LEU A 38 9.75 -22.56 -13.16
N HIS A 39 10.60 -21.56 -13.33
CA HIS A 39 11.78 -21.61 -14.22
C HIS A 39 13.11 -21.93 -13.52
N ILE A 40 13.26 -21.67 -12.21
CA ILE A 40 14.56 -21.76 -11.51
C ILE A 40 15.07 -23.20 -11.38
N ASN A 41 14.22 -24.14 -10.96
CA ASN A 41 14.65 -25.50 -10.63
C ASN A 41 13.53 -26.51 -10.91
N HIS A 42 13.86 -27.62 -11.58
CA HIS A 42 12.89 -28.65 -11.95
C HIS A 42 12.17 -29.27 -10.73
N ARG A 43 12.89 -29.49 -9.62
CA ARG A 43 12.28 -30.02 -8.39
C ARG A 43 11.27 -29.04 -7.80
N LEU A 44 11.60 -27.75 -7.77
CA LEU A 44 10.67 -26.71 -7.32
C LEU A 44 9.47 -26.58 -8.26
N ARG A 45 9.67 -26.71 -9.58
CA ARG A 45 8.57 -26.75 -10.55
C ARG A 45 7.60 -27.89 -10.29
N LEU A 46 8.11 -29.10 -10.03
CA LEU A 46 7.30 -30.26 -9.66
C LEU A 46 6.51 -30.01 -8.37
N ASP A 47 7.16 -29.44 -7.35
CA ASP A 47 6.49 -29.09 -6.09
C ASP A 47 5.40 -28.02 -6.28
N MET A 48 5.57 -27.11 -7.25
CA MET A 48 4.57 -26.09 -7.57
C MET A 48 3.29 -26.67 -8.19
N GLY A 49 3.32 -27.87 -8.78
CA GLY A 49 2.13 -28.49 -9.38
C GLY A 49 0.99 -28.66 -8.37
N PRO A 50 1.18 -29.47 -7.32
CA PRO A 50 0.18 -29.61 -6.25
C PRO A 50 -0.15 -28.29 -5.56
N VAL A 51 0.84 -27.40 -5.39
CA VAL A 51 0.61 -26.09 -4.75
C VAL A 51 -0.34 -25.24 -5.59
N LEU A 52 -0.15 -25.17 -6.91
CA LEU A 52 -1.02 -24.43 -7.83
C LEU A 52 -2.39 -25.05 -7.94
N ASP A 53 -2.50 -26.38 -7.97
CA ASP A 53 -3.78 -27.08 -8.01
C ASP A 53 -4.63 -26.84 -6.76
N LEU A 54 -3.98 -26.70 -5.59
CA LEU A 54 -4.65 -26.36 -4.34
C LEU A 54 -4.86 -24.85 -4.14
N TRP A 55 -4.14 -24.02 -4.89
CA TRP A 55 -4.19 -22.56 -4.74
C TRP A 55 -5.56 -22.02 -5.16
N ASN A 56 -6.20 -21.29 -4.26
CA ASN A 56 -7.54 -20.71 -4.45
C ASN A 56 -7.52 -19.19 -4.21
N PRO A 57 -6.91 -18.41 -5.12
CA PRO A 57 -6.85 -16.97 -4.99
C PRO A 57 -8.23 -16.34 -5.17
N ILE A 58 -8.40 -15.13 -4.64
CA ILE A 58 -9.53 -14.28 -4.97
C ILE A 58 -9.28 -13.68 -6.35
N HIS A 59 -10.13 -13.99 -7.32
CA HIS A 59 -10.07 -13.44 -8.68
C HIS A 59 -10.75 -12.07 -8.68
N HIS A 60 -9.95 -11.01 -8.72
CA HIS A 60 -10.39 -9.63 -8.68
C HIS A 60 -10.73 -9.14 -10.09
N ILE A 61 -11.96 -8.68 -10.24
CA ILE A 61 -12.57 -8.24 -11.49
C ILE A 61 -12.77 -6.75 -11.35
N SER A 62 -11.83 -5.99 -11.90
CA SER A 62 -11.88 -4.55 -11.78
C SER A 62 -13.11 -4.02 -12.50
N SER A 63 -13.31 -4.30 -13.78
CA SER A 63 -14.40 -3.72 -14.58
C SER A 63 -15.33 -4.79 -15.19
N PRO A 64 -16.65 -4.53 -15.28
CA PRO A 64 -17.62 -5.43 -15.92
C PRO A 64 -17.23 -5.87 -17.33
N LYS A 65 -16.59 -4.96 -18.08
CA LYS A 65 -16.16 -5.17 -19.48
C LYS A 65 -15.13 -6.30 -19.64
N LEU A 66 -14.51 -6.72 -18.54
CA LEU A 66 -13.45 -7.71 -18.52
C LEU A 66 -13.96 -9.13 -18.36
N LEU A 67 -15.22 -9.31 -17.94
CA LEU A 67 -15.83 -10.63 -17.74
C LEU A 67 -15.83 -11.52 -18.99
N PRO A 68 -16.18 -11.02 -20.20
CA PRO A 68 -16.16 -11.85 -21.40
C PRO A 68 -14.76 -12.39 -21.74
N SER A 69 -13.72 -11.66 -21.33
CA SER A 69 -12.31 -11.98 -21.55
C SER A 69 -11.70 -12.81 -20.43
N PHE A 70 -12.48 -13.20 -19.41
CA PHE A 70 -11.97 -14.00 -18.30
C PHE A 70 -11.41 -15.33 -18.82
N ARG A 71 -10.12 -15.54 -18.55
CA ARG A 71 -9.41 -16.79 -18.84
C ARG A 71 -8.70 -17.25 -17.56
N PRO A 72 -8.94 -18.49 -17.10
CA PRO A 72 -8.16 -19.02 -16.00
C PRO A 72 -6.69 -19.12 -16.40
N TRP A 73 -5.79 -19.01 -15.42
CA TRP A 73 -4.38 -19.26 -15.70
C TRP A 73 -4.18 -20.75 -15.79
N ILE A 74 -3.61 -21.21 -16.90
CA ILE A 74 -3.23 -22.59 -17.11
C ILE A 74 -1.71 -22.62 -17.18
N PHE A 75 -1.09 -23.38 -16.28
CA PHE A 75 0.34 -23.61 -16.24
C PHE A 75 0.61 -25.03 -16.75
N THR A 76 1.69 -25.24 -17.48
CA THR A 76 2.11 -26.59 -17.88
C THR A 76 3.32 -26.99 -17.06
N ILE A 77 3.17 -28.01 -16.21
CA ILE A 77 4.25 -28.58 -15.40
C ILE A 77 4.50 -29.99 -15.92
N ASP A 78 5.64 -30.17 -16.58
CA ASP A 78 6.06 -31.43 -17.22
C ASP A 78 4.98 -32.06 -18.10
N GLY A 79 4.37 -31.23 -18.95
CA GLY A 79 3.32 -31.64 -19.88
C GLY A 79 1.92 -31.72 -19.27
N ILE A 80 1.79 -31.61 -17.95
CA ILE A 80 0.50 -31.66 -17.26
C ILE A 80 -0.05 -30.24 -17.09
N PRO A 81 -1.26 -29.93 -17.59
CA PRO A 81 -1.90 -28.66 -17.33
C PRO A 81 -2.37 -28.60 -15.87
N VAL A 82 -2.00 -27.53 -15.18
CA VAL A 82 -2.36 -27.23 -13.80
C VAL A 82 -3.01 -25.86 -13.76
N GLN A 83 -4.14 -25.75 -13.07
CA GLN A 83 -4.93 -24.53 -13.01
C GLN A 83 -5.28 -24.19 -11.55
N PRO A 84 -5.09 -22.93 -11.11
CA PRO A 84 -5.58 -22.48 -9.81
C PRO A 84 -7.10 -22.56 -9.71
N LYS A 85 -7.61 -22.86 -8.52
CA LYS A 85 -9.04 -22.91 -8.25
C LYS A 85 -9.69 -21.55 -8.53
N GLY A 86 -10.84 -21.59 -9.19
CA GLY A 86 -11.65 -20.43 -9.59
C GLY A 86 -12.75 -20.04 -8.60
N GLY A 87 -12.76 -20.63 -7.40
CA GLY A 87 -13.94 -20.63 -6.54
C GLY A 87 -14.20 -19.32 -5.79
N ARG A 88 -13.33 -18.31 -5.87
CA ARG A 88 -13.48 -17.07 -5.10
C ARG A 88 -13.33 -15.87 -6.01
N MET A 89 -14.33 -15.01 -6.09
CA MET A 89 -14.32 -13.83 -6.96
C MET A 89 -14.54 -12.55 -6.17
N CYS A 90 -13.92 -11.46 -6.60
CA CYS A 90 -14.13 -10.13 -6.06
C CYS A 90 -14.48 -9.17 -7.18
N ILE A 91 -15.64 -8.54 -7.13
CA ILE A 91 -16.04 -7.49 -8.07
C ILE A 91 -15.76 -6.12 -7.45
N ASP A 92 -15.13 -5.24 -8.22
CA ASP A 92 -14.83 -3.89 -7.78
C ASP A 92 -15.90 -2.91 -8.26
N VAL A 93 -16.75 -2.47 -7.33
CA VAL A 93 -17.90 -1.64 -7.66
C VAL A 93 -17.46 -0.28 -8.19
N PHE A 94 -16.37 0.29 -7.67
CA PHE A 94 -15.97 1.67 -7.97
C PHE A 94 -14.71 1.79 -8.83
N CYS A 95 -14.34 0.72 -9.55
CA CYS A 95 -13.09 0.66 -10.31
C CYS A 95 -12.90 1.78 -11.35
N ASP A 96 -14.00 2.16 -12.02
CA ASP A 96 -14.04 3.00 -13.22
C ASP A 96 -14.46 4.45 -12.85
N VAL A 97 -14.70 4.72 -11.56
CA VAL A 97 -15.12 6.03 -11.07
C VAL A 97 -13.92 6.97 -11.01
N LYS A 98 -13.97 8.06 -11.77
CA LYS A 98 -12.91 9.08 -11.77
C LYS A 98 -12.69 9.68 -10.36
N GLU A 99 -11.47 10.14 -10.08
CA GLU A 99 -11.13 10.71 -8.77
C GLU A 99 -11.86 12.03 -8.49
N ASP A 100 -12.00 12.88 -9.50
CA ASP A 100 -12.70 14.17 -9.33
C ASP A 100 -14.18 13.95 -8.95
N ASN A 101 -14.75 12.86 -9.43
CA ASN A 101 -16.11 12.43 -9.16
C ASN A 101 -16.31 11.93 -7.71
N THR A 102 -15.32 11.26 -7.12
CA THR A 102 -15.34 10.85 -5.70
C THR A 102 -15.01 12.00 -4.75
N ALA A 103 -14.17 12.94 -5.18
CA ALA A 103 -13.76 14.10 -4.39
C ALA A 103 -14.73 15.30 -4.50
N TRP A 104 -15.59 15.36 -5.51
CA TRP A 104 -16.54 16.46 -5.77
C TRP A 104 -17.90 15.96 -6.31
N PRO A 105 -18.64 15.15 -5.54
CA PRO A 105 -19.87 14.51 -6.02
C PRO A 105 -20.98 15.50 -6.45
N CYS A 106 -20.96 16.74 -5.93
CA CYS A 106 -21.96 17.77 -6.24
C CYS A 106 -21.60 18.73 -7.39
N TYR A 107 -20.41 18.62 -8.01
CA TYR A 107 -19.94 19.54 -9.07
C TYR A 107 -19.68 18.86 -10.43
N SER A 108 -20.01 17.58 -10.59
CA SER A 108 -19.99 16.93 -11.90
C SER A 108 -21.24 17.34 -12.72
N VAL A 109 -21.23 18.57 -13.25
CA VAL A 109 -22.36 19.22 -13.94
C VAL A 109 -22.35 18.98 -15.46
N ASP A 110 -21.29 18.38 -16.02
CA ASP A 110 -21.26 18.07 -17.45
C ASP A 110 -22.19 16.89 -17.77
N GLU A 111 -23.07 17.04 -18.77
CA GLU A 111 -24.04 16.02 -19.24
C GLU A 111 -23.40 14.69 -19.68
N SER A 112 -22.07 14.65 -19.85
CA SER A 112 -21.28 13.43 -20.06
C SER A 112 -20.93 12.67 -18.76
N HIS A 113 -21.32 13.18 -17.59
CA HIS A 113 -20.98 12.66 -16.26
C HIS A 113 -22.14 11.92 -15.58
N SER A 114 -23.09 11.43 -16.38
CA SER A 114 -24.12 10.43 -16.01
C SER A 114 -23.51 9.07 -15.60
N THR A 115 -22.42 9.05 -14.85
CA THR A 115 -21.51 7.89 -14.75
C THR A 115 -21.83 6.92 -13.62
N TYR A 116 -22.64 7.27 -12.62
CA TYR A 116 -22.73 6.48 -11.38
C TYR A 116 -23.81 5.40 -11.39
N ALA A 117 -25.05 5.77 -11.72
CA ALA A 117 -26.10 4.80 -12.04
C ALA A 117 -25.62 3.87 -13.17
N LEU A 118 -24.81 4.37 -14.10
CA LEU A 118 -24.19 3.56 -15.14
C LEU A 118 -23.17 2.55 -14.61
N VAL A 119 -22.42 2.83 -13.53
CA VAL A 119 -21.46 1.87 -12.96
C VAL A 119 -22.19 0.73 -12.26
N ALA A 120 -23.18 1.03 -11.41
CA ALA A 120 -24.00 0.00 -10.79
C ALA A 120 -24.82 -0.78 -11.83
N ALA A 121 -25.46 -0.09 -12.79
CA ALA A 121 -26.17 -0.73 -13.89
C ALA A 121 -25.26 -1.57 -14.78
N ALA A 122 -24.02 -1.14 -15.03
CA ALA A 122 -23.04 -1.93 -15.77
C ALA A 122 -22.71 -3.23 -15.04
N TRP A 123 -22.54 -3.19 -13.72
CA TRP A 123 -22.37 -4.40 -12.90
C TRP A 123 -23.63 -5.27 -12.90
N SER A 124 -24.82 -4.69 -12.71
CA SER A 124 -26.11 -5.39 -12.76
C SER A 124 -26.30 -6.12 -14.10
N ASN A 125 -25.99 -5.47 -15.21
CA ASN A 125 -26.05 -6.05 -16.56
C ASN A 125 -24.99 -7.14 -16.80
N ALA A 126 -23.91 -7.10 -16.04
CA ALA A 126 -22.79 -8.04 -16.12
C ALA A 126 -22.95 -9.25 -15.19
N VAL A 127 -23.81 -9.20 -14.17
CA VAL A 127 -24.08 -10.33 -13.27
C VAL A 127 -24.41 -11.64 -14.02
N PRO A 128 -25.22 -11.66 -15.09
CA PRO A 128 -25.48 -12.88 -15.84
C PRO A 128 -24.22 -13.54 -16.43
N LEU A 129 -23.18 -12.74 -16.70
CA LEU A 129 -21.90 -13.20 -17.27
C LEU A 129 -20.94 -13.75 -16.21
N LEU A 130 -21.26 -13.63 -14.92
CA LEU A 130 -20.45 -14.22 -13.87
C LEU A 130 -20.51 -15.76 -13.91
N PRO A 131 -19.40 -16.46 -13.64
CA PRO A 131 -19.39 -17.92 -13.61
C PRO A 131 -20.34 -18.50 -12.56
N THR A 132 -21.00 -19.60 -12.91
CA THR A 132 -21.93 -20.32 -12.01
C THR A 132 -21.22 -21.08 -10.90
N GLU A 133 -19.99 -21.53 -11.13
CA GLU A 133 -19.25 -22.44 -10.26
C GLU A 133 -18.36 -21.73 -9.24
N ILE A 134 -18.80 -20.58 -8.73
CA ILE A 134 -18.09 -19.88 -7.65
C ILE A 134 -18.55 -20.40 -6.28
N LYS A 135 -17.65 -20.37 -5.30
CA LYS A 135 -17.89 -20.76 -3.90
C LYS A 135 -18.05 -19.55 -2.99
N GLU A 136 -17.45 -18.42 -3.34
CA GLU A 136 -17.54 -17.18 -2.58
C GLU A 136 -17.50 -15.99 -3.52
N LEU A 137 -18.32 -14.99 -3.24
CA LEU A 137 -18.32 -13.71 -3.93
C LEU A 137 -18.04 -12.58 -2.95
N TYR A 138 -17.12 -11.70 -3.32
CA TYR A 138 -16.78 -10.49 -2.59
C TYR A 138 -17.21 -9.28 -3.43
N VAL A 139 -17.88 -8.32 -2.81
CA VAL A 139 -18.27 -7.05 -3.41
C VAL A 139 -17.42 -5.97 -2.78
N ASP A 140 -16.41 -5.50 -3.49
CA ASP A 140 -15.48 -4.47 -3.03
C ASP A 140 -16.07 -3.09 -3.28
N ILE A 141 -16.38 -2.41 -2.17
CA ILE A 141 -16.97 -1.07 -2.15
C ILE A 141 -15.93 0.00 -1.80
N THR A 142 -14.64 -0.26 -2.01
CA THR A 142 -13.58 0.74 -1.81
C THR A 142 -13.80 1.91 -2.78
N PRO A 143 -14.04 3.14 -2.30
CA PRO A 143 -14.34 4.30 -3.15
C PRO A 143 -13.06 4.91 -3.74
N ILE A 144 -12.12 4.10 -4.21
CA ILE A 144 -10.86 4.53 -4.80
C ILE A 144 -10.58 3.74 -6.08
N LEU A 145 -10.00 4.43 -7.08
CA LEU A 145 -9.54 3.82 -8.32
C LEU A 145 -8.58 2.65 -8.05
N ALA A 146 -8.73 1.57 -8.80
CA ALA A 146 -7.86 0.39 -8.71
C ALA A 146 -6.36 0.72 -8.78
N ARG A 147 -5.97 1.70 -9.62
CA ARG A 147 -4.57 2.15 -9.74
C ARG A 147 -4.00 2.73 -8.43
N ARG A 148 -4.83 3.46 -7.68
CA ARG A 148 -4.42 4.13 -6.43
C ARG A 148 -4.47 3.22 -5.22
N ARG A 149 -5.17 2.07 -5.30
CA ARG A 149 -5.11 1.03 -4.25
C ARG A 149 -3.69 0.50 -4.02
N ARG A 150 -2.80 0.67 -4.99
CA ARG A 150 -1.38 0.30 -4.91
C ARG A 150 -0.50 1.40 -4.32
N GLU A 151 -1.04 2.59 -4.09
CA GLU A 151 -0.31 3.67 -3.44
C GLU A 151 -0.05 3.37 -1.96
N HIS A 152 0.85 4.13 -1.38
CA HIS A 152 1.18 3.99 0.03
C HIS A 152 -0.05 4.23 0.91
N ARG A 153 -0.17 3.44 1.98
CA ARG A 153 -1.29 3.48 2.94
C ARG A 153 -1.65 4.89 3.40
N LEU A 154 -0.64 5.70 3.71
CA LEU A 154 -0.79 7.11 4.14
C LEU A 154 -1.52 8.00 3.12
N ILE A 155 -1.32 7.76 1.82
CA ILE A 155 -1.97 8.54 0.76
C ILE A 155 -3.44 8.13 0.67
N ILE A 156 -3.68 6.83 0.66
CA ILE A 156 -5.02 6.23 0.61
C ILE A 156 -5.85 6.64 1.84
N GLY A 157 -5.28 6.51 3.05
CA GLY A 157 -5.97 6.80 4.30
C GLY A 157 -6.45 8.26 4.40
N LYS A 158 -5.62 9.23 3.96
CA LYS A 158 -6.03 10.64 3.91
C LYS A 158 -7.23 10.85 2.98
N PHE A 159 -7.21 10.21 1.81
CA PHE A 159 -8.30 10.28 0.85
C PHE A 159 -9.59 9.64 1.38
N LEU A 160 -9.53 8.41 1.89
CA LEU A 160 -10.69 7.67 2.38
C LEU A 160 -11.42 8.34 3.56
N ARG A 161 -10.71 9.16 4.34
CA ARG A 161 -11.30 9.92 5.46
C ARG A 161 -11.95 11.25 5.05
N HIS A 162 -11.77 11.66 3.79
CA HIS A 162 -12.36 12.90 3.31
C HIS A 162 -13.89 12.81 3.40
N ARG A 163 -14.54 13.82 3.98
CA ARG A 163 -16.00 13.81 4.22
C ARG A 163 -16.80 13.49 2.95
N ARG A 164 -16.35 14.00 1.81
CA ARG A 164 -17.00 13.76 0.52
C ARG A 164 -16.92 12.32 0.03
N VAL A 165 -15.89 11.57 0.43
CA VAL A 165 -15.79 10.14 0.11
C VAL A 165 -16.82 9.34 0.91
N LEU A 166 -17.10 9.75 2.16
CA LEU A 166 -18.19 9.18 2.95
C LEU A 166 -19.56 9.51 2.34
N GLU A 167 -19.77 10.78 1.96
CA GLU A 167 -21.00 11.21 1.29
C GLU A 167 -21.18 10.45 -0.03
N PHE A 168 -20.11 10.28 -0.81
CA PHE A 168 -20.08 9.47 -2.01
C PHE A 168 -20.52 8.03 -1.73
N VAL A 169 -19.87 7.30 -0.82
CA VAL A 169 -20.28 5.91 -0.53
C VAL A 169 -21.74 5.86 -0.05
N SER A 170 -22.15 6.80 0.81
CA SER A 170 -23.50 6.83 1.37
C SER A 170 -24.58 7.11 0.32
N SER A 171 -24.28 7.93 -0.69
CA SER A 171 -25.23 8.24 -1.76
C SER A 171 -25.49 7.07 -2.71
N HIS A 172 -24.65 6.02 -2.67
CA HIS A 172 -24.77 4.82 -3.52
C HIS A 172 -25.38 3.62 -2.77
N PHE A 173 -26.05 3.88 -1.65
CA PHE A 173 -26.63 2.83 -0.82
C PHE A 173 -27.63 1.99 -1.62
N GLU A 174 -28.56 2.63 -2.32
CA GLU A 174 -29.65 1.95 -3.04
C GLU A 174 -29.12 1.09 -4.20
N GLU A 175 -28.16 1.62 -4.96
CA GLU A 175 -27.56 0.91 -6.09
C GLU A 175 -26.73 -0.30 -5.65
N ILE A 176 -26.02 -0.19 -4.53
CA ILE A 176 -25.29 -1.33 -3.96
C ILE A 176 -26.28 -2.40 -3.47
N MET A 177 -27.37 -2.00 -2.81
CA MET A 177 -28.42 -2.92 -2.38
C MET A 177 -29.10 -3.63 -3.57
N GLU A 178 -29.35 -2.90 -4.66
CA GLU A 178 -29.90 -3.48 -5.89
C GLU A 178 -28.94 -4.52 -6.50
N LEU A 179 -27.65 -4.17 -6.62
CA LEU A 179 -26.63 -5.10 -7.13
C LEU A 179 -26.55 -6.36 -6.27
N LEU A 180 -26.54 -6.22 -4.94
CA LEU A 180 -26.53 -7.35 -4.00
C LEU A 180 -27.75 -8.24 -4.18
N SER A 181 -28.94 -7.64 -4.33
CA SER A 181 -30.19 -8.38 -4.58
C SER A 181 -30.13 -9.18 -5.90
N ILE A 182 -29.56 -8.61 -6.96
CA ILE A 182 -29.38 -9.29 -8.25
C ILE A 182 -28.40 -10.45 -8.12
N LEU A 183 -27.29 -10.25 -7.40
CA LEU A 183 -26.30 -11.30 -7.12
C LEU A 183 -26.90 -12.44 -6.30
N GLN A 184 -27.63 -12.14 -5.23
CA GLN A 184 -28.31 -13.14 -4.42
C GLN A 184 -29.30 -13.96 -5.25
N ARG A 185 -30.09 -13.30 -6.12
CA ARG A 185 -31.02 -13.97 -7.04
C ARG A 185 -30.28 -14.87 -8.03
N ARG A 186 -29.14 -14.41 -8.57
CA ARG A 186 -28.32 -15.16 -9.53
C ARG A 186 -27.81 -16.48 -8.95
N TYR A 187 -27.41 -16.46 -7.69
CA TYR A 187 -26.83 -17.63 -6.99
C TYR A 187 -27.83 -18.34 -6.07
N GLN A 188 -29.07 -17.87 -5.97
CA GLN A 188 -30.14 -18.47 -5.16
C GLN A 188 -29.73 -18.72 -3.70
N GLY A 189 -28.87 -17.85 -3.14
CA GLY A 189 -28.32 -17.99 -1.78
C GLY A 189 -27.31 -19.13 -1.57
N THR A 190 -26.96 -19.90 -2.61
CA THR A 190 -25.99 -21.00 -2.50
C THR A 190 -24.54 -20.52 -2.39
N VAL A 191 -24.26 -19.33 -2.92
CA VAL A 191 -22.95 -18.70 -2.86
C VAL A 191 -22.98 -17.62 -1.78
N PRO A 192 -22.15 -17.73 -0.72
CA PRO A 192 -22.00 -16.65 0.24
C PRO A 192 -21.44 -15.40 -0.43
N ILE A 193 -22.10 -14.27 -0.19
CA ILE A 193 -21.72 -12.94 -0.67
C ILE A 193 -21.20 -12.15 0.54
N PHE A 194 -20.06 -11.50 0.38
CA PHE A 194 -19.42 -10.69 1.40
C PHE A 194 -19.22 -9.27 0.89
N LEU A 195 -19.45 -8.28 1.75
CA LEU A 195 -18.95 -6.94 1.50
C LEU A 195 -17.48 -6.87 1.86
N THR A 196 -16.67 -6.17 1.06
CA THR A 196 -15.26 -5.95 1.35
C THR A 196 -14.79 -4.58 0.90
N GLY A 197 -13.51 -4.31 1.09
CA GLY A 197 -12.85 -3.09 0.65
C GLY A 197 -12.08 -2.38 1.76
N LEU A 198 -11.48 -1.25 1.41
CA LEU A 198 -10.79 -0.34 2.31
C LEU A 198 -11.70 0.85 2.62
N LEU A 199 -12.25 0.90 3.82
CA LEU A 199 -13.19 1.94 4.22
C LEU A 199 -12.72 2.67 5.46
N SER A 200 -13.04 3.95 5.55
CA SER A 200 -12.91 4.70 6.80
C SER A 200 -13.85 4.13 7.85
N THR A 201 -13.41 4.09 9.10
CA THR A 201 -14.26 3.78 10.28
C THR A 201 -15.51 4.66 10.36
N LYS A 202 -15.49 5.87 9.77
CA LYS A 202 -16.66 6.75 9.66
C LYS A 202 -17.76 6.18 8.75
N SER A 203 -17.42 5.30 7.82
CA SER A 203 -18.38 4.62 6.94
C SER A 203 -19.00 3.37 7.57
N ARG A 204 -18.76 3.11 8.87
CA ARG A 204 -19.27 1.92 9.54
C ARG A 204 -20.80 1.85 9.53
N SER A 205 -21.48 2.95 9.83
CA SER A 205 -22.94 2.99 9.83
C SER A 205 -23.55 2.67 8.47
N PHE A 206 -22.87 3.04 7.37
CA PHE A 206 -23.27 2.66 6.01
C PHE A 206 -23.21 1.14 5.81
N VAL A 207 -22.11 0.51 6.21
CA VAL A 207 -21.94 -0.94 6.09
C VAL A 207 -22.92 -1.70 7.00
N GLU A 208 -23.12 -1.21 8.23
CA GLU A 208 -24.10 -1.78 9.17
C GLU A 208 -25.53 -1.72 8.60
N ARG A 209 -25.90 -0.62 7.94
CA ARG A 209 -27.20 -0.50 7.26
C ARG A 209 -27.38 -1.54 6.16
N ILE A 210 -26.37 -1.79 5.33
CA ILE A 210 -26.44 -2.84 4.29
C ILE A 210 -26.52 -4.22 4.95
N SER A 211 -25.66 -4.46 5.95
CA SER A 211 -25.57 -5.74 6.66
C SER A 211 -26.88 -6.12 7.36
N ALA A 212 -27.63 -5.13 7.85
CA ALA A 212 -28.91 -5.35 8.51
C ALA A 212 -30.04 -5.80 7.58
N VAL A 213 -29.98 -5.46 6.29
CA VAL A 213 -31.03 -5.81 5.32
C VAL A 213 -30.84 -7.23 4.78
N ASP A 214 -29.58 -7.65 4.57
CA ASP A 214 -29.26 -8.89 3.87
C ASP A 214 -28.43 -9.90 4.68
N GLY A 215 -28.16 -9.62 5.96
CA GLY A 215 -27.32 -10.48 6.82
C GLY A 215 -25.87 -10.59 6.33
N LEU A 216 -25.42 -9.65 5.49
CA LEU A 216 -24.09 -9.66 4.87
C LEU A 216 -23.01 -9.37 5.90
N GLU A 217 -21.91 -10.12 5.82
CA GLU A 217 -20.73 -9.88 6.64
C GLU A 217 -19.74 -8.99 5.87
N PHE A 218 -19.19 -7.97 6.56
CA PHE A 218 -18.09 -7.17 6.04
C PHE A 218 -16.74 -7.79 6.38
N ARG A 219 -15.99 -8.20 5.34
CA ARG A 219 -14.64 -8.80 5.44
C ARG A 219 -13.53 -7.89 4.91
N GLY A 220 -13.78 -6.58 4.89
CA GLY A 220 -12.80 -5.57 4.47
C GLY A 220 -11.90 -5.08 5.59
N THR A 221 -11.11 -4.05 5.28
CA THR A 221 -10.22 -3.38 6.24
C THR A 221 -10.77 -2.01 6.60
N TRP A 222 -10.81 -1.73 7.91
CA TRP A 222 -11.16 -0.43 8.43
C TRP A 222 -9.92 0.45 8.58
N PHE A 223 -9.96 1.64 7.98
CA PHE A 223 -9.02 2.72 8.26
C PHE A 223 -9.48 3.51 9.47
N THR A 224 -8.68 3.45 10.53
CA THR A 224 -8.90 4.22 11.74
C THR A 224 -8.30 5.62 11.61
N GLN A 225 -8.54 6.46 12.63
CA GLN A 225 -7.90 7.77 12.71
C GLN A 225 -6.38 7.67 12.86
N GLU A 226 -5.91 6.67 13.60
CA GLU A 226 -4.49 6.43 13.86
C GLU A 226 -3.75 6.09 12.56
N ASP A 227 -4.36 5.27 11.70
CA ASP A 227 -3.82 4.87 10.39
C ASP A 227 -3.67 6.02 9.38
N SER A 228 -4.25 7.18 9.70
CA SER A 228 -4.26 8.35 8.83
C SER A 228 -3.55 9.55 9.45
N HIS A 229 -2.97 9.40 10.64
CA HIS A 229 -2.08 10.43 11.14
C HIS A 229 -0.86 10.43 10.23
N TRP A 230 -0.65 11.53 9.51
CA TRP A 230 0.61 11.75 8.81
C TRP A 230 1.69 11.95 9.87
N PRO A 231 2.65 11.04 10.06
CA PRO A 231 3.64 11.20 11.11
C PRO A 231 4.38 12.53 10.90
N ASP A 232 4.47 13.34 11.97
CA ASP A 232 5.18 14.61 11.93
C ASP A 232 6.64 14.37 12.33
N ILE A 233 7.58 14.80 11.49
CA ILE A 233 9.02 14.71 11.78
C ILE A 233 9.40 15.45 13.06
N GLN A 234 8.61 16.47 13.45
CA GLN A 234 8.79 17.18 14.72
C GLN A 234 8.63 16.26 15.94
N GLU A 235 7.89 15.16 15.82
CA GLU A 235 7.78 14.17 16.88
C GLU A 235 9.11 13.46 17.13
N ALA A 236 9.74 12.92 16.07
CA ALA A 236 11.08 12.32 16.18
C ALA A 236 12.12 13.32 16.68
N LEU A 237 12.03 14.60 16.28
CA LEU A 237 12.94 15.64 16.75
C LEU A 237 12.82 15.93 18.25
N LYS A 238 11.68 15.64 18.90
CA LYS A 238 11.57 15.72 20.37
C LYS A 238 12.40 14.64 21.07
N TYR A 239 12.67 13.51 20.42
CA TYR A 239 13.57 12.46 20.93
C TYR A 239 15.04 12.76 20.66
N VAL A 240 15.33 13.41 19.53
CA VAL A 240 16.70 13.87 19.20
C VAL A 240 17.12 15.04 20.09
N ALA A 241 16.26 16.06 20.19
CA ALA A 241 16.49 17.28 20.95
C ALA A 241 15.26 17.61 21.84
N PRO A 242 15.16 17.00 23.03
CA PRO A 242 14.03 17.22 23.93
C PRO A 242 13.85 18.71 24.25
N PRO A 243 12.60 19.22 24.30
CA PRO A 243 12.35 20.57 24.77
C PRO A 243 12.80 20.71 26.23
N PRO A 244 13.32 21.88 26.63
CA PRO A 244 13.69 22.11 28.03
C PRO A 244 12.45 21.98 28.93
N LYS A 245 12.57 21.21 30.02
CA LYS A 245 11.50 21.04 31.01
C LYS A 245 11.61 22.13 32.10
N GLY A 246 10.51 22.82 32.42
CA GLY A 246 10.39 23.74 33.56
C GLY A 246 10.85 25.20 33.35
N LYS A 247 10.93 25.96 34.46
CA LYS A 247 11.35 27.40 34.51
C LYS A 247 12.86 27.62 34.25
N ALA A 248 13.60 26.61 33.81
CA ALA A 248 15.02 26.71 33.44
C ALA A 248 15.23 27.42 32.07
N LYS A 249 14.49 28.50 31.81
CA LYS A 249 14.63 29.32 30.60
C LYS A 249 15.88 30.21 30.62
N THR A 250 16.62 30.25 31.72
CA THR A 250 17.65 31.28 31.95
C THR A 250 19.05 30.77 32.32
N GLY A 251 19.36 29.47 32.15
CA GLY A 251 20.73 29.00 32.40
C GLY A 251 21.08 27.53 32.08
N GLY A 252 20.17 26.77 31.45
CA GLY A 252 20.44 25.37 31.10
C GLY A 252 21.20 25.23 29.78
N VAL A 253 22.12 24.25 29.70
CA VAL A 253 22.85 23.86 28.49
C VAL A 253 21.85 23.67 27.35
N VAL A 254 21.90 24.56 26.35
CA VAL A 254 21.09 24.47 25.15
C VAL A 254 21.49 23.17 24.44
N ASN A 255 20.53 22.26 24.25
CA ASN A 255 20.79 21.03 23.50
C ASN A 255 21.37 21.41 22.11
N PRO A 256 22.58 20.93 21.75
CA PRO A 256 23.28 21.37 20.55
C PRO A 256 22.52 21.02 19.26
N LEU A 257 21.58 20.07 19.32
CA LEU A 257 20.74 19.65 18.20
C LEU A 257 19.37 20.36 18.15
N ALA A 258 19.10 21.30 19.06
CA ALA A 258 17.83 22.03 19.09
C ALA A 258 17.53 22.81 17.79
N TYR A 259 18.57 23.14 17.02
CA TYR A 259 18.42 23.79 15.72
C TYR A 259 17.67 22.93 14.69
N LEU A 260 17.74 21.60 14.80
CA LEU A 260 17.02 20.68 13.90
C LEU A 260 15.50 20.88 14.00
N ARG A 261 15.00 21.21 15.19
CA ARG A 261 13.59 21.53 15.44
C ARG A 261 13.23 22.93 14.99
N ASN A 262 14.08 23.90 15.31
CA ASN A 262 13.70 25.31 15.27
C ASN A 262 14.10 26.03 13.97
N LEU A 263 15.20 25.63 13.33
CA LEU A 263 15.81 26.36 12.22
C LEU A 263 15.70 25.64 10.87
N ILE A 264 15.65 24.30 10.88
CA ILE A 264 15.60 23.52 9.65
C ILE A 264 14.17 23.47 9.11
N LYS A 265 13.99 23.96 7.88
CA LYS A 265 12.76 23.79 7.11
C LYS A 265 12.84 22.48 6.34
N TRP A 266 12.26 21.43 6.89
CA TRP A 266 12.20 20.12 6.25
C TRP A 266 11.41 20.17 4.94
N SER A 267 11.99 19.63 3.88
CA SER A 267 11.33 19.56 2.57
C SER A 267 10.19 18.54 2.60
N ASP A 268 9.22 18.70 1.70
CA ASP A 268 8.08 17.77 1.61
C ASP A 268 8.53 16.35 1.24
N GLY A 269 9.62 16.24 0.49
CA GLY A 269 10.26 14.95 0.23
C GLY A 269 10.77 14.27 1.50
N THR A 270 11.39 15.02 2.42
CA THR A 270 11.85 14.50 3.73
C THR A 270 10.67 14.11 4.60
N LYS A 271 9.66 14.98 4.72
CA LYS A 271 8.43 14.70 5.49
C LYS A 271 7.71 13.44 4.98
N TRP A 272 7.63 13.26 3.66
CA TRP A 272 7.03 12.07 3.05
C TRP A 272 7.82 10.80 3.35
N MET A 273 9.15 10.83 3.22
CA MET A 273 9.95 9.64 3.45
C MET A 273 10.00 9.28 4.95
N TYR A 274 10.01 10.29 5.82
CA TYR A 274 9.85 10.12 7.27
C TYR A 274 8.54 9.40 7.56
N ALA A 275 7.42 9.95 7.09
CA ALA A 275 6.09 9.39 7.29
C ALA A 275 6.01 7.93 6.81
N LYS A 276 6.56 7.64 5.62
CA LYS A 276 6.64 6.28 5.07
C LYS A 276 7.42 5.32 5.97
N LEU A 277 8.58 5.72 6.48
CA LEU A 277 9.40 4.85 7.32
C LEU A 277 8.75 4.60 8.69
N VAL A 278 8.11 5.60 9.28
CA VAL A 278 7.36 5.42 10.53
C VAL A 278 6.21 4.43 10.33
N ASP A 279 5.46 4.50 9.23
CA ASP A 279 4.42 3.50 8.87
C ASP A 279 4.99 2.08 8.68
N MET A 280 6.27 1.97 8.28
CA MET A 280 7.00 0.70 8.20
C MET A 280 7.57 0.22 9.54
N GLY A 281 7.32 0.92 10.66
CA GLY A 281 7.83 0.57 11.98
C GLY A 281 9.29 0.98 12.24
N GLU A 282 9.86 1.86 11.41
CA GLU A 282 11.28 2.25 11.45
C GLU A 282 11.53 3.53 12.28
N PHE A 283 10.62 3.90 13.19
CA PHE A 283 10.69 5.17 13.92
C PHE A 283 12.02 5.37 14.66
N GLU A 284 12.48 4.37 15.41
CA GLU A 284 13.73 4.43 16.19
C GLU A 284 14.97 4.62 15.29
N ASN A 285 15.02 3.89 14.18
CA ASN A 285 16.06 4.00 13.18
C ASN A 285 16.12 5.40 12.56
N VAL A 286 14.97 6.02 12.34
CA VAL A 286 14.88 7.39 11.85
C VAL A 286 15.35 8.41 12.89
N VAL A 287 15.02 8.22 14.17
CA VAL A 287 15.52 9.07 15.27
C VAL A 287 17.05 8.99 15.35
N MET A 288 17.62 7.79 15.24
CA MET A 288 19.07 7.60 15.21
C MET A 288 19.72 8.30 14.01
N ASP A 289 19.13 8.18 12.83
CA ASP A 289 19.64 8.84 11.61
C ASP A 289 19.60 10.37 11.74
N LEU A 290 18.50 10.93 12.25
CA LEU A 290 18.37 12.38 12.48
C LEU A 290 19.42 12.89 13.48
N ARG A 291 19.66 12.14 14.55
CA ARG A 291 20.69 12.46 15.55
C ARG A 291 22.09 12.43 14.93
N LEU A 292 22.45 11.33 14.29
CA LEU A 292 23.77 11.13 13.67
C LEU A 292 24.07 12.21 12.63
N LEU A 293 23.10 12.52 11.77
CA LEU A 293 23.22 13.55 10.72
C LEU A 293 23.32 14.95 11.31
N GLY A 294 22.57 15.23 12.38
CA GLY A 294 22.65 16.50 13.10
C GLY A 294 23.99 16.71 13.80
N GLU A 295 24.47 15.68 14.50
CA GLU A 295 25.79 15.69 15.14
C GLU A 295 26.89 15.92 14.11
N PHE A 296 26.87 15.17 13.00
CA PHE A 296 27.83 15.36 11.92
C PHE A 296 27.78 16.75 11.29
N ARG A 297 26.61 17.39 11.23
CA ARG A 297 26.48 18.77 10.72
C ARG A 297 27.06 19.83 11.65
N ASN A 298 27.14 19.55 12.96
CA ASN A 298 27.73 20.45 13.96
C ASN A 298 29.22 20.18 14.20
N ASP A 299 29.71 18.95 13.98
CA ASP A 299 31.10 18.56 14.19
C ASP A 299 32.07 19.17 13.16
N THR A 300 32.69 20.31 13.49
CA THR A 300 33.60 21.04 12.58
C THR A 300 34.87 20.30 12.19
N GLU A 301 35.28 19.30 12.98
CA GLU A 301 36.52 18.57 12.74
C GLU A 301 36.31 17.44 11.73
N ARG A 302 35.12 16.85 11.71
CA ARG A 302 34.80 15.73 10.83
C ARG A 302 34.31 16.21 9.45
N LEU A 303 35.14 15.98 8.42
CA LEU A 303 34.83 16.34 7.03
C LEU A 303 33.90 15.36 6.32
N THR A 304 33.93 14.08 6.70
CA THR A 304 33.15 13.01 6.06
C THR A 304 32.55 12.04 7.06
N LEU A 305 31.38 11.51 6.74
CA LEU A 305 30.68 10.49 7.52
C LEU A 305 30.20 9.38 6.58
N SER A 306 30.57 8.13 6.89
CA SER A 306 29.99 6.95 6.27
C SER A 306 28.91 6.38 7.20
N ILE A 307 27.70 6.22 6.69
CA ILE A 307 26.58 5.60 7.41
C ILE A 307 26.47 4.15 6.95
N SER A 308 26.36 3.22 7.90
CA SER A 308 26.21 1.79 7.64
C SER A 308 25.14 1.46 6.59
N PRO A 309 25.27 0.33 5.87
CA PRO A 309 24.26 -0.11 4.91
C PRO A 309 22.85 -0.15 5.53
N ALA A 310 21.87 0.32 4.75
CA ALA A 310 20.49 0.45 5.18
C ALA A 310 19.53 0.16 4.03
N SER A 311 18.25 -0.08 4.31
CA SER A 311 17.25 -0.32 3.26
C SER A 311 17.18 0.84 2.24
N PRO A 312 16.76 0.60 0.98
CA PRO A 312 16.63 1.66 -0.02
C PRO A 312 15.79 2.86 0.45
N SER A 313 14.68 2.61 1.17
CA SER A 313 13.82 3.67 1.74
C SER A 313 14.56 4.49 2.80
N ARG A 314 15.27 3.82 3.73
CA ARG A 314 16.02 4.49 4.81
C ARG A 314 17.18 5.32 4.24
N ARG A 315 17.91 4.79 3.26
CA ARG A 315 18.94 5.55 2.52
C ARG A 315 18.35 6.78 1.80
N ALA A 316 17.19 6.63 1.17
CA ALA A 316 16.54 7.75 0.53
C ALA A 316 16.12 8.85 1.53
N LEU A 317 15.74 8.50 2.77
CA LEU A 317 15.51 9.48 3.84
C LEU A 317 16.82 10.18 4.22
N GLN A 318 17.88 9.41 4.49
CA GLN A 318 19.19 9.94 4.89
C GLN A 318 19.72 10.96 3.87
N HIS A 319 19.63 10.66 2.56
CA HIS A 319 19.97 11.59 1.48
C HIS A 319 19.16 12.89 1.55
N LYS A 320 17.85 12.81 1.82
CA LYS A 320 16.96 13.98 1.88
C LYS A 320 17.21 14.83 3.14
N ILE A 321 17.39 14.19 4.30
CA ILE A 321 17.77 14.88 5.55
C ILE A 321 19.08 15.62 5.33
N ALA A 322 20.10 14.94 4.82
CA ALA A 322 21.41 15.56 4.59
C ALA A 322 21.32 16.75 3.62
N LYS A 323 20.51 16.64 2.55
CA LYS A 323 20.25 17.76 1.65
C LYS A 323 19.59 18.95 2.38
N ASP A 324 18.58 18.70 3.22
CA ASP A 324 17.91 19.75 4.01
C ASP A 324 18.87 20.38 5.04
N LEU A 325 19.89 19.65 5.50
CA LEU A 325 20.98 20.15 6.36
C LEU A 325 22.10 20.87 5.58
N GLY A 326 22.02 20.94 4.26
CA GLY A 326 23.04 21.55 3.39
C GLY A 326 24.31 20.71 3.20
N LEU A 327 24.24 19.40 3.45
CA LEU A 327 25.33 18.46 3.25
C LEU A 327 25.30 17.86 1.83
N GLU A 328 26.47 17.43 1.35
CA GLU A 328 26.60 16.64 0.14
C GLU A 328 26.52 15.16 0.46
N THR A 329 25.94 14.39 -0.46
CA THR A 329 25.69 12.96 -0.25
C THR A 329 25.92 12.17 -1.51
N ARG A 330 26.45 10.95 -1.36
CA ARG A 330 26.57 9.95 -2.42
C ARG A 330 26.35 8.56 -1.85
N SER A 331 25.88 7.63 -2.68
CA SER A 331 25.82 6.22 -2.29
C SER A 331 27.11 5.51 -2.67
N GLY A 332 27.56 4.56 -1.84
CA GLY A 332 28.63 3.62 -2.16
C GLY A 332 28.16 2.18 -1.97
N GLY A 333 28.87 1.20 -2.55
CA GLY A 333 28.55 -0.22 -2.46
C GLY A 333 27.38 -0.70 -3.35
N GLU A 334 27.14 -2.00 -3.36
CA GLU A 334 26.15 -2.67 -4.21
C GLU A 334 25.16 -3.51 -3.38
N GLY A 335 23.95 -3.71 -3.92
CA GLY A 335 22.90 -4.53 -3.31
C GLY A 335 22.59 -4.15 -1.86
N ASP A 336 22.61 -5.15 -0.98
CA ASP A 336 22.34 -5.03 0.46
C ASP A 336 23.51 -4.37 1.22
N GLY A 337 24.72 -4.40 0.65
CA GLY A 337 25.91 -3.73 1.20
C GLY A 337 25.98 -2.25 0.86
N ARG A 338 24.96 -1.67 0.20
CA ARG A 338 24.98 -0.28 -0.24
C ARG A 338 24.76 0.68 0.93
N TYR A 339 25.62 1.68 1.04
CA TYR A 339 25.75 2.63 2.16
C TYR A 339 25.78 4.08 1.67
N ILE A 340 25.78 5.05 2.60
CA ILE A 340 25.82 6.48 2.27
C ILE A 340 27.11 7.11 2.79
N ILE A 341 27.73 7.93 1.94
CA ILE A 341 28.83 8.81 2.30
C ILE A 341 28.34 10.25 2.25
N LEU A 342 28.61 10.98 3.31
CA LEU A 342 28.29 12.39 3.47
C LEU A 342 29.57 13.20 3.51
N SER A 343 29.54 14.37 2.89
CA SER A 343 30.62 15.35 2.93
C SER A 343 30.05 16.73 3.20
N ARG A 344 30.85 17.56 3.85
CA ARG A 344 30.57 18.98 3.97
C ARG A 344 30.94 19.66 2.66
N LYS A 345 30.13 20.63 2.21
CA LYS A 345 30.57 21.52 1.13
C LYS A 345 31.81 22.26 1.61
N PRO A 346 32.91 22.29 0.84
CA PRO A 346 34.00 23.20 1.17
C PRO A 346 33.44 24.61 1.21
N LEU A 347 33.78 25.36 2.27
CA LEU A 347 33.56 26.80 2.29
C LEU A 347 34.36 27.35 1.11
N VAL A 348 33.70 27.63 0.00
CA VAL A 348 34.29 28.41 -1.09
C VAL A 348 34.49 29.79 -0.51
N VAL A 349 35.67 30.05 0.05
CA VAL A 349 36.10 31.40 0.38
C VAL A 349 36.12 32.14 -0.95
N PRO A 350 35.27 33.18 -1.15
CA PRO A 350 35.35 33.98 -2.37
C PRO A 350 36.78 34.48 -2.46
N ALA A 351 37.48 34.17 -3.56
CA ALA A 351 38.80 34.72 -3.81
C ALA A 351 38.69 36.24 -3.62
N ALA A 352 39.45 36.77 -2.67
CA ALA A 352 39.58 38.21 -2.51
C ALA A 352 39.98 38.76 -3.88
N LYS A 353 39.14 39.61 -4.45
CA LYS A 353 39.52 40.37 -5.63
C LYS A 353 40.69 41.26 -5.19
N CYS A 354 41.90 40.86 -5.56
CA CYS A 354 43.06 41.74 -5.53
C CYS A 354 42.90 42.86 -6.56
#